data_AF-A0AAW0YED8-F1
#
_entry.id   AF-A0AAW0YED8-F1
#
_cell.length_a   1.000
_cell.length_b   1.000
_cell.length_c   1.000
_cell.angle_alpha   90.00
_cell.angle_beta   90.00
_cell.angle_gamma   90.00
#
_symmetry.space_group_name_H-M   'P 1'
#
loop_
_entity.id
_entity.type
_entity.pdbx_description
1 polymer ?
#
loop_
_entity_poly.entity_id
_entity_poly.type
_entity_poly.pdbx_seq_one_letter_code
_entity_poly.pdbx_strand_id
1 'polypeptide(L)'
;MDDKRSWRSSVAILQNGQSWESFSKEIRPTPPSSAMVNAGIIAFVATVFFVISFTSPYWLQSYSYTYSSFNNMGLWEFCFNGFRYPKFQYDYKFTGCNYIFSEEYRIIWSWMLPAWFMAVQTFMTIALLASLTTLVTISLVLVRWPMQIIMRYEWHLTGFCFCCQAITVIGIFFAVLVFGVMCWSRDWLLNPNFNYLSWSYAFAVIAGGIHAFAGFTLLHETFEARERKRQASNLLHMDPQGHIGMGMGMTSHGYI
;
A
#
# COMPACT_ATOMS: atom_id res chain seq x y z
N MET A 1 61.39 3.15 12.84
CA MET A 1 60.62 3.13 14.12
C MET A 1 59.74 4.37 14.02
N ASP A 2 58.57 4.16 13.42
CA ASP A 2 57.99 5.14 12.51
C ASP A 2 56.94 6.02 13.17
N ASP A 3 57.05 7.27 12.77
CA ASP A 3 56.24 8.43 13.09
C ASP A 3 54.77 8.23 12.69
N LYS A 4 53.92 7.83 13.65
CA LYS A 4 52.46 7.70 13.48
C LYS A 4 51.66 8.61 14.41
N ARG A 5 52.20 9.80 14.75
CA ARG A 5 51.49 10.73 15.65
C ARG A 5 51.25 12.14 15.08
N SER A 6 51.45 12.36 13.79
CA SER A 6 51.32 13.69 13.16
C SER A 6 50.03 13.91 12.34
N TRP A 7 49.28 12.87 11.96
CA TRP A 7 48.18 13.03 10.98
C TRP A 7 46.78 13.30 11.57
N ARG A 8 46.62 13.46 12.88
CA ARG A 8 45.28 13.66 13.50
C ARG A 8 44.88 15.11 13.73
N SER A 9 45.74 16.10 13.50
CA SER A 9 45.43 17.50 13.86
C SER A 9 45.15 18.46 12.70
N SER A 10 45.29 18.03 11.45
CA SER A 10 45.44 18.99 10.35
C SER A 10 44.34 18.98 9.29
N VAL A 11 43.20 18.32 9.52
CA VAL A 11 42.10 18.34 8.56
C VAL A 11 40.86 19.02 9.14
N ALA A 12 40.83 20.32 8.84
CA ALA A 12 39.67 21.18 8.67
C ALA A 12 39.00 21.75 9.94
N ILE A 13 39.64 22.78 10.47
CA ILE A 13 38.90 23.99 10.82
C ILE A 13 38.61 24.68 9.48
N LEU A 14 37.34 24.70 9.06
CA LEU A 14 36.93 25.52 7.91
C LEU A 14 37.20 26.99 8.25
N GLN A 15 37.57 27.78 7.24
CA GLN A 15 38.06 29.15 7.33
C GLN A 15 37.12 30.17 8.03
N ASN A 16 35.94 29.73 8.48
CA ASN A 16 34.92 30.50 9.20
C ASN A 16 34.71 30.08 10.68
N GLY A 17 35.60 29.27 11.28
CA GLY A 17 35.49 28.90 12.70
C GLY A 17 34.33 27.95 13.04
N GLN A 18 33.59 27.45 12.04
CA GLN A 18 32.62 26.38 12.23
C GLN A 18 33.37 25.05 12.33
N SER A 19 33.27 24.38 13.48
CA SER A 19 33.81 23.03 13.65
C SER A 19 33.00 22.02 12.82
N TRP A 20 33.61 20.91 12.40
CA TRP A 20 32.89 19.81 11.73
C TRP A 20 31.68 19.29 12.53
N GLU A 21 31.68 19.44 13.85
CA GLU A 21 30.53 19.09 14.69
C GLU A 21 29.33 20.03 14.50
N SER A 22 29.59 21.32 14.22
CA SER A 22 28.57 22.30 13.85
C SER A 22 27.95 21.95 12.50
N PHE A 23 28.77 21.69 11.48
CA PHE A 23 28.31 21.36 10.14
C PHE A 23 27.59 20.00 10.06
N SER A 24 28.06 18.99 10.81
CA SER A 24 27.40 17.68 10.88
C SER A 24 26.09 17.70 11.69
N LYS A 25 25.92 18.63 12.64
CA LYS A 25 24.61 18.89 13.27
C LYS A 25 23.59 19.45 12.28
N GLU A 26 24.05 20.20 11.29
CA GLU A 26 23.24 20.89 10.29
C GLU A 26 22.70 19.95 9.20
N ILE A 27 23.41 18.85 8.91
CA ILE A 27 23.02 17.83 7.90
C ILE A 27 22.31 16.63 8.55
N ARG A 28 21.58 16.83 9.65
CA ARG A 28 20.67 15.76 10.12
C ARG A 28 19.39 15.82 9.30
N PRO A 29 19.07 14.78 8.50
CA PRO A 29 17.78 14.74 7.82
C PRO A 29 16.67 14.79 8.87
N THR A 30 15.72 15.70 8.70
CA THR A 30 14.55 15.82 9.59
C THR A 30 13.90 14.45 9.76
N PRO A 31 13.43 14.03 10.94
CA PRO A 31 12.76 12.74 11.09
C PRO A 31 11.49 12.66 10.20
N PRO A 32 11.04 11.46 9.79
CA PRO A 32 9.78 11.32 9.07
C PRO A 32 8.63 11.89 9.92
N SER A 33 7.63 12.49 9.28
CA SER A 33 6.48 13.06 9.99
C SER A 33 5.76 11.95 10.78
N SER A 34 5.22 12.29 11.95
CA SER A 34 4.41 11.34 12.72
C SER A 34 3.17 10.89 11.94
N ALA A 35 2.61 11.78 11.10
CA ALA A 35 1.52 11.48 10.19
C ALA A 35 1.88 10.38 9.18
N MET A 36 3.07 10.43 8.57
CA MET A 36 3.55 9.40 7.65
C MET A 36 3.67 8.03 8.33
N VAL A 37 4.25 8.00 9.55
CA VAL A 37 4.39 6.75 10.31
C VAL A 37 3.03 6.16 10.65
N ASN A 38 2.10 6.99 11.14
CA ASN A 38 0.74 6.59 11.46
C ASN A 38 -0.01 6.08 10.22
N ALA A 39 0.12 6.76 9.08
CA ALA A 39 -0.46 6.33 7.81
C ALA A 39 0.07 4.95 7.38
N GLY A 40 1.37 4.71 7.55
CA GLY A 40 1.98 3.40 7.30
C GLY A 40 1.43 2.30 8.20
N ILE A 41 1.27 2.56 9.49
CA ILE A 41 0.69 1.59 10.45
C ILE A 41 -0.76 1.27 10.09
N ILE A 42 -1.58 2.29 9.82
CA ILE A 42 -2.99 2.12 9.44
C ILE A 42 -3.10 1.32 8.15
N ALA A 43 -2.29 1.66 7.13
CA ALA A 43 -2.27 0.95 5.85
C ALA A 43 -1.84 -0.51 6.04
N PHE A 44 -0.86 -0.78 6.90
CA PHE A 44 -0.41 -2.14 7.20
C PHE A 44 -1.52 -2.98 7.85
N VAL A 45 -2.18 -2.43 8.87
CA VAL A 45 -3.32 -3.09 9.52
C VAL A 45 -4.43 -3.35 8.50
N ALA A 46 -4.78 -2.37 7.67
CA ALA A 46 -5.78 -2.53 6.62
C ALA A 46 -5.45 -3.69 5.67
N THR A 47 -4.20 -3.75 5.20
CA THR A 47 -3.73 -4.82 4.32
C THR A 47 -3.78 -6.20 5.00
N VAL A 48 -3.52 -6.30 6.30
CA VAL A 48 -3.65 -7.58 7.03
C VAL A 48 -5.10 -8.08 7.02
N PHE A 49 -6.06 -7.22 7.39
CA PHE A 49 -7.49 -7.58 7.31
C PHE A 49 -7.89 -7.94 5.88
N PHE A 50 -7.36 -7.21 4.90
CA PHE A 50 -7.61 -7.47 3.49
C PHE A 50 -7.07 -8.82 3.02
N VAL A 51 -5.84 -9.19 3.40
CA VAL A 51 -5.23 -10.49 3.06
C VAL A 51 -5.99 -11.65 3.71
N ILE A 52 -6.43 -11.48 4.96
CA ILE A 52 -7.27 -12.48 5.64
C ILE A 52 -8.57 -12.68 4.86
N SER A 53 -9.23 -11.60 4.46
CA SER A 53 -10.42 -11.69 3.62
C SER A 53 -10.13 -12.36 2.27
N PHE A 54 -9.05 -11.95 1.61
CA PHE A 54 -8.68 -12.40 0.27
C PHE A 54 -8.40 -13.91 0.19
N THR A 55 -7.76 -14.47 1.21
CA THR A 55 -7.30 -15.87 1.20
C THR A 55 -8.26 -16.85 1.89
N SER A 56 -9.16 -16.37 2.75
CA SER A 56 -10.01 -17.26 3.55
C SER A 56 -11.24 -17.78 2.79
N PRO A 57 -11.64 -19.05 3.02
CA PRO A 57 -12.77 -19.68 2.34
C PRO A 57 -14.14 -19.35 2.96
N TYR A 58 -14.34 -18.13 3.49
CA TYR A 58 -15.53 -17.76 4.27
C TYR A 58 -16.19 -16.43 3.85
N TRP A 59 -16.25 -16.21 2.54
CA TRP A 59 -17.03 -15.11 1.95
C TRP A 59 -18.52 -15.41 1.97
N LEU A 60 -18.89 -16.65 1.65
CA LEU A 60 -20.26 -17.14 1.67
C LEU A 60 -20.29 -18.50 2.36
N GLN A 61 -21.28 -18.74 3.21
CA GLN A 61 -21.42 -19.96 3.99
C GLN A 61 -22.88 -20.39 4.07
N SER A 62 -23.14 -21.69 4.09
CA SER A 62 -24.48 -22.23 4.30
C SER A 62 -24.82 -22.35 5.78
N TYR A 63 -26.11 -22.28 6.10
CA TYR A 63 -26.59 -22.56 7.46
C TYR A 63 -26.39 -24.04 7.82
N SER A 64 -25.88 -24.30 9.02
CA SER A 64 -25.59 -25.67 9.48
C SER A 64 -26.83 -26.59 9.54
N TYR A 65 -28.01 -26.01 9.73
CA TYR A 65 -29.28 -26.73 9.86
C TYR A 65 -29.98 -27.01 8.53
N THR A 66 -29.49 -26.50 7.40
CA THR A 66 -30.15 -26.68 6.09
C THR A 66 -29.66 -27.92 5.33
N TYR A 67 -28.76 -28.73 5.93
CA TYR A 67 -28.14 -29.92 5.32
C TYR A 67 -27.73 -29.71 3.85
N SER A 68 -27.21 -28.52 3.54
CA SER A 68 -26.81 -28.14 2.19
C SER A 68 -25.53 -28.88 1.81
N SER A 69 -25.44 -29.32 0.55
CA SER A 69 -24.19 -29.91 0.04
C SER A 69 -23.10 -28.87 -0.22
N PHE A 70 -23.44 -27.58 -0.23
CA PHE A 70 -22.47 -26.48 -0.22
C PHE A 70 -22.23 -26.05 1.22
N ASN A 71 -20.96 -26.01 1.66
CA ASN A 71 -20.60 -25.60 3.02
C ASN A 71 -20.21 -24.12 3.06
N ASN A 72 -19.15 -23.76 2.34
CA ASN A 72 -18.58 -22.41 2.35
C ASN A 72 -17.69 -22.19 1.12
N MET A 73 -17.45 -20.92 0.78
CA MET A 73 -16.49 -20.53 -0.24
C MET A 73 -15.78 -19.23 0.09
N GLY A 74 -14.58 -19.08 -0.44
CA GLY A 74 -13.85 -17.82 -0.55
C GLY A 74 -13.66 -17.43 -2.01
N LEU A 75 -12.79 -16.46 -2.25
CA LEU A 75 -12.47 -16.04 -3.61
C LEU A 75 -11.76 -17.13 -4.42
N TRP A 76 -11.02 -18.02 -3.76
CA TRP A 76 -10.09 -18.95 -4.40
C TRP A 76 -10.39 -20.42 -4.14
N GLU A 77 -11.29 -20.71 -3.21
CA GLU A 77 -11.56 -22.06 -2.72
C GLU A 77 -13.05 -22.25 -2.46
N PHE A 78 -13.58 -23.41 -2.82
CA PHE A 78 -14.95 -23.84 -2.52
C PHE A 78 -14.90 -25.12 -1.69
N CYS A 79 -15.83 -25.23 -0.75
CA CYS A 79 -15.97 -26.39 0.11
C CYS A 79 -17.35 -27.03 -0.08
N PHE A 80 -17.37 -28.29 -0.49
CA PHE A 80 -18.57 -29.08 -0.67
C PHE A 80 -18.60 -30.29 0.27
N ASN A 81 -19.81 -30.74 0.61
CA ASN A 81 -20.05 -31.96 1.37
C ASN A 81 -21.02 -32.87 0.59
N GLY A 82 -20.47 -33.67 -0.31
CA GLY A 82 -21.23 -34.64 -1.09
C GLY A 82 -22.09 -34.00 -2.18
N PHE A 83 -21.67 -32.86 -2.72
CA PHE A 83 -22.42 -32.16 -3.77
C PHE A 83 -22.42 -32.97 -5.07
N ARG A 84 -23.58 -33.04 -5.71
CA ARG A 84 -23.76 -33.66 -7.02
C ARG A 84 -24.20 -32.62 -8.01
N TYR A 85 -23.43 -32.46 -9.08
CA TYR A 85 -23.77 -31.50 -10.12
C TYR A 85 -24.86 -32.07 -11.04
N PRO A 86 -26.05 -31.46 -11.13
CA PRO A 86 -27.19 -32.07 -11.85
C PRO A 86 -26.96 -32.31 -13.34
N LYS A 87 -26.07 -31.54 -13.98
CA LYS A 87 -25.77 -31.68 -15.41
C LYS A 87 -24.67 -32.71 -15.69
N PHE A 88 -24.04 -33.27 -14.67
CA PHE A 88 -23.02 -34.30 -14.85
C PHE A 88 -23.68 -35.69 -14.82
N GLN A 89 -23.41 -36.50 -15.84
CA GLN A 89 -24.11 -37.77 -16.06
C GLN A 89 -23.61 -38.89 -15.14
N TYR A 90 -22.41 -38.77 -14.56
CA TYR A 90 -21.82 -39.77 -13.68
C TYR A 90 -22.13 -39.46 -12.21
N ASP A 91 -22.33 -40.49 -11.38
CA ASP A 91 -22.53 -40.35 -9.93
C ASP A 91 -21.20 -40.02 -9.24
N TYR A 92 -20.76 -38.78 -9.41
CA TYR A 92 -19.59 -38.22 -8.74
C TYR A 92 -20.03 -37.22 -7.68
N LYS A 93 -19.42 -37.32 -6.49
CA LYS A 93 -19.69 -36.44 -5.35
C LYS A 93 -18.46 -35.59 -5.07
N PHE A 94 -18.65 -34.28 -5.11
CA PHE A 94 -17.62 -33.32 -4.71
C PHE A 94 -17.59 -33.22 -3.17
N THR A 95 -16.43 -33.47 -2.58
CA THR A 95 -16.24 -33.50 -1.12
C THR A 95 -14.93 -32.85 -0.73
N GLY A 96 -14.97 -32.02 0.31
CA GLY A 96 -13.80 -31.30 0.80
C GLY A 96 -13.71 -29.89 0.23
N CYS A 97 -12.63 -29.22 0.62
CA CYS A 97 -12.27 -27.88 0.17
C CYS A 97 -11.17 -27.99 -0.88
N ASN A 98 -11.44 -27.49 -2.07
CA ASN A 98 -10.44 -27.46 -3.13
C ASN A 98 -10.32 -26.07 -3.76
N TYR A 99 -9.11 -25.78 -4.20
CA TYR A 99 -8.84 -24.60 -5.01
C TYR A 99 -9.70 -24.62 -6.28
N ILE A 100 -10.18 -23.46 -6.70
CA ILE A 100 -11.13 -23.33 -7.82
C ILE A 100 -10.60 -23.91 -9.14
N PHE A 101 -9.30 -23.82 -9.38
CA PHE A 101 -8.66 -24.37 -10.58
C PHE A 101 -8.01 -25.74 -10.34
N SER A 102 -8.44 -26.47 -9.30
CA SER A 102 -8.06 -27.86 -9.11
C SER A 102 -8.66 -28.75 -10.20
N GLU A 103 -7.99 -29.86 -10.50
CA GLU A 103 -8.48 -30.84 -11.49
C GLU A 103 -9.85 -31.40 -11.09
N GLU A 104 -10.13 -31.51 -9.78
CA GLU A 104 -11.43 -31.95 -9.26
C GLU A 104 -12.58 -31.07 -9.79
N TYR A 105 -12.42 -29.75 -9.76
CA TYR A 105 -13.48 -28.82 -10.17
C TYR A 105 -13.52 -28.50 -11.66
N ARG A 106 -12.62 -29.07 -12.47
CA ARG A 106 -12.54 -28.79 -13.92
C ARG A 106 -13.87 -29.05 -14.65
N ILE A 107 -14.62 -30.05 -14.21
CA ILE A 107 -15.92 -30.44 -14.80
C ILE A 107 -17.01 -29.38 -14.54
N ILE A 108 -16.95 -28.70 -13.39
CA ILE A 108 -17.99 -27.77 -12.91
C ILE A 108 -17.53 -26.31 -12.89
N TRP A 109 -16.30 -26.06 -13.36
CA TRP A 109 -15.62 -24.77 -13.27
C TRP A 109 -16.41 -23.62 -13.90
N SER A 110 -16.97 -23.83 -15.10
CA SER A 110 -17.75 -22.82 -15.82
C SER A 110 -19.07 -22.42 -15.11
N TRP A 111 -19.60 -23.31 -14.28
CA TRP A 111 -20.77 -23.04 -13.46
C TRP A 111 -20.39 -22.30 -12.16
N MET A 112 -19.28 -22.70 -11.52
CA MET A 112 -18.80 -22.07 -10.29
C MET A 112 -18.22 -20.67 -10.48
N LEU A 113 -17.58 -20.41 -11.63
CA LEU A 113 -16.96 -19.11 -11.97
C LEU A 113 -17.76 -18.36 -13.05
N PRO A 114 -18.91 -17.75 -12.71
CA PRO A 114 -19.57 -16.84 -13.62
C PRO A 114 -18.73 -15.57 -13.81
N ALA A 115 -18.98 -14.85 -14.92
CA ALA A 115 -18.22 -13.65 -15.30
C ALA A 115 -18.18 -12.57 -14.20
N TRP A 116 -19.29 -12.38 -13.49
CA TRP A 116 -19.34 -11.40 -12.40
C TRP A 116 -18.43 -11.78 -11.23
N PHE A 117 -18.25 -13.08 -10.93
CA PHE A 117 -17.40 -13.52 -9.83
C PHE A 117 -15.91 -13.43 -10.22
N MET A 118 -15.58 -13.70 -11.49
CA MET A 118 -14.25 -13.41 -12.05
C MET A 118 -13.92 -11.91 -11.99
N ALA A 119 -14.91 -11.03 -12.18
CA ALA A 119 -14.74 -9.59 -12.01
C ALA A 119 -14.42 -9.24 -10.53
N VAL A 120 -15.13 -9.84 -9.56
CA VAL A 120 -14.82 -9.69 -8.13
C VAL A 120 -13.38 -10.11 -7.83
N GLN A 121 -12.95 -11.28 -8.30
CA GLN A 121 -11.57 -11.76 -8.13
C GLN A 121 -10.54 -10.78 -8.72
N THR A 122 -10.84 -10.23 -9.90
CA THR A 122 -9.96 -9.26 -10.58
C THR A 122 -9.85 -7.95 -9.78
N PHE A 123 -10.97 -7.38 -9.34
CA PHE A 123 -10.95 -6.16 -8.52
C PHE A 123 -10.20 -6.36 -7.21
N MET A 124 -10.43 -7.49 -6.52
CA MET A 124 -9.72 -7.84 -5.29
C MET A 124 -8.22 -8.02 -5.51
N THR A 125 -7.82 -8.61 -6.64
CA THR A 125 -6.41 -8.83 -6.99
C THR A 125 -5.71 -7.51 -7.31
N ILE A 126 -6.33 -6.63 -8.11
CA ILE A 126 -5.79 -5.29 -8.41
C ILE A 126 -5.65 -4.48 -7.13
N ALA A 127 -6.67 -4.52 -6.25
CA ALA A 127 -6.62 -3.88 -4.95
C ALA A 127 -5.49 -4.42 -4.07
N LEU A 128 -5.27 -5.74 -4.06
CA LEU A 128 -4.17 -6.35 -3.32
C LEU A 128 -2.82 -5.84 -3.80
N LEU A 129 -2.58 -5.87 -5.12
CA LEU A 129 -1.32 -5.41 -5.70
C LEU A 129 -1.07 -3.92 -5.44
N ALA A 130 -2.10 -3.08 -5.53
CA ALA A 130 -2.00 -1.65 -5.23
C ALA A 130 -1.72 -1.38 -3.73
N SER A 131 -2.36 -2.15 -2.83
CA SER A 131 -2.12 -2.05 -1.39
C SER A 131 -0.70 -2.48 -0.99
N LEU A 132 -0.19 -3.57 -1.55
CA LEU A 132 1.18 -4.05 -1.33
C LEU A 132 2.20 -3.07 -1.89
N THR A 133 1.94 -2.53 -3.07
CA THR A 133 2.77 -1.46 -3.67
C THR A 133 2.85 -0.24 -2.75
N THR A 134 1.71 0.17 -2.19
CA THR A 134 1.66 1.27 -1.20
C THR A 134 2.55 0.97 0.01
N LEU A 135 2.46 -0.23 0.60
CA LEU A 135 3.28 -0.61 1.75
C LEU A 135 4.78 -0.62 1.42
N VAL A 136 5.15 -1.13 0.25
CA VAL A 136 6.54 -1.12 -0.21
C VAL A 136 7.04 0.32 -0.36
N THR A 137 6.28 1.18 -1.03
CA THR A 137 6.67 2.59 -1.22
C THR A 137 6.75 3.35 0.10
N ILE A 138 5.78 3.19 1.01
CA ILE A 138 5.84 3.80 2.36
C ILE A 138 7.08 3.30 3.11
N SER A 139 7.38 2.01 3.05
CA SER A 139 8.57 1.45 3.70
C SER A 139 9.86 2.07 3.17
N LEU A 140 9.98 2.24 1.85
CA LEU A 140 11.12 2.91 1.22
C LEU A 140 11.23 4.39 1.63
N VAL A 141 10.11 5.09 1.75
CA VAL A 141 10.06 6.48 2.22
C VAL A 141 10.49 6.59 3.69
N LEU A 142 10.00 5.70 4.56
CA LEU A 142 10.33 5.67 5.98
C LEU A 142 11.80 5.30 6.24
N VAL A 143 12.33 4.30 5.53
CA VAL A 143 13.74 3.86 5.62
C VAL A 143 14.68 4.82 4.89
N ARG A 144 14.13 5.71 4.04
CA ARG A 144 14.88 6.67 3.20
C ARG A 144 15.89 6.00 2.29
N TRP A 145 15.52 4.88 1.71
CA TRP A 145 16.39 4.14 0.81
C TRP A 145 15.82 4.12 -0.61
N PRO A 146 16.55 4.61 -1.64
CA PRO A 146 17.82 5.34 -1.60
C PRO A 146 17.65 6.83 -1.28
N MET A 147 18.49 7.37 -0.37
CA MET A 147 18.31 8.68 0.27
C MET A 147 18.14 9.85 -0.71
N GLN A 148 18.94 9.87 -1.79
CA GLN A 148 18.92 10.95 -2.79
C GLN A 148 17.58 11.02 -3.55
N ILE A 149 17.02 9.86 -3.92
CA ILE A 149 15.77 9.79 -4.70
C ILE A 149 14.59 10.15 -3.80
N ILE A 150 14.53 9.56 -2.60
CA ILE A 150 13.40 9.76 -1.68
C ILE A 150 13.24 11.24 -1.32
N MET A 151 14.32 11.94 -0.92
CA MET A 151 14.21 13.35 -0.55
C MET A 151 13.85 14.26 -1.74
N ARG A 152 14.29 13.93 -2.95
CA ARG A 152 13.99 14.73 -4.15
C ARG A 152 12.54 14.57 -4.62
N TYR A 153 12.00 13.35 -4.50
CA TYR A 153 10.70 12.94 -5.05
C TYR A 153 9.65 12.59 -3.98
N GLU A 154 9.85 12.98 -2.71
CA GLU A 154 8.95 12.65 -1.58
C GLU A 154 7.47 12.91 -1.88
N TRP A 155 7.13 14.11 -2.37
CA TRP A 155 5.74 14.48 -2.68
C TRP A 155 5.14 13.67 -3.85
N HIS A 156 5.97 13.21 -4.80
CA HIS A 156 5.51 12.33 -5.88
C HIS A 156 5.27 10.91 -5.38
N LEU A 157 6.14 10.40 -4.50
CA LEU A 157 6.02 9.06 -3.93
C LEU A 157 4.80 8.94 -3.01
N THR A 158 4.56 9.96 -2.19
CA THR A 158 3.37 10.05 -1.34
C THR A 158 2.09 10.21 -2.15
N GLY A 159 2.11 11.04 -3.20
CA GLY A 159 1.00 11.15 -4.15
C GLY A 159 0.73 9.84 -4.90
N PHE A 160 1.77 9.10 -5.28
CA PHE A 160 1.64 7.77 -5.88
C PHE A 160 1.00 6.77 -4.91
N CYS A 161 1.42 6.76 -3.64
CA CYS A 161 0.79 5.94 -2.59
C CYS A 161 -0.70 6.26 -2.42
N PHE A 162 -1.06 7.54 -2.47
CA PHE A 162 -2.47 7.96 -2.45
C PHE A 162 -3.25 7.40 -3.64
N CYS A 163 -2.72 7.50 -4.86
CA CYS A 163 -3.35 6.94 -6.05
C CYS A 163 -3.54 5.41 -5.94
N CYS A 164 -2.51 4.69 -5.47
CA CYS A 164 -2.61 3.25 -5.24
C CYS A 164 -3.67 2.91 -4.17
N GLN A 165 -3.79 3.71 -3.12
CA GLN A 165 -4.86 3.51 -2.14
C GLN A 165 -6.25 3.81 -2.69
N ALA A 166 -6.40 4.84 -3.52
CA ALA A 166 -7.66 5.12 -4.19
C ALA A 166 -8.08 3.93 -5.08
N ILE A 167 -7.15 3.36 -5.85
CA ILE A 167 -7.38 2.14 -6.65
C ILE A 167 -7.79 0.97 -5.74
N THR A 168 -7.12 0.80 -4.61
CA THR A 168 -7.43 -0.25 -3.62
C THR A 168 -8.87 -0.11 -3.11
N VAL A 169 -9.25 1.07 -2.62
CA VAL A 169 -10.59 1.34 -2.09
C VAL A 169 -11.67 1.14 -3.16
N ILE A 170 -11.44 1.65 -4.37
CA ILE A 170 -12.37 1.50 -5.49
C ILE A 170 -12.54 0.01 -5.86
N GLY A 171 -11.44 -0.74 -5.94
CA GLY A 171 -11.47 -2.18 -6.21
C GLY A 171 -12.23 -2.95 -5.14
N ILE A 172 -11.96 -2.69 -3.86
CA ILE A 172 -12.69 -3.33 -2.74
C ILE A 172 -14.17 -2.98 -2.80
N PHE A 173 -14.50 -1.71 -3.01
CA PHE A 173 -15.88 -1.25 -3.10
C PHE A 173 -16.67 -1.98 -4.19
N PHE A 174 -16.14 -2.04 -5.41
CA PHE A 174 -16.81 -2.76 -6.50
C PHE A 174 -16.87 -4.26 -6.27
N ALA A 175 -15.81 -4.87 -5.73
CA ALA A 175 -15.81 -6.29 -5.39
C ALA A 175 -16.91 -6.65 -4.37
N VAL A 176 -16.98 -5.89 -3.27
CA VAL A 176 -17.97 -6.06 -2.20
C VAL A 176 -19.38 -5.82 -2.73
N LEU A 177 -19.58 -4.78 -3.55
CA LEU A 177 -20.88 -4.42 -4.12
C LEU A 177 -21.38 -5.51 -5.07
N VAL A 178 -20.56 -5.91 -6.05
CA VAL A 178 -20.93 -6.92 -7.04
C VAL A 178 -21.19 -8.25 -6.36
N PHE A 179 -20.33 -8.69 -5.43
CA PHE A 179 -20.54 -9.93 -4.69
C PHE A 179 -21.80 -9.86 -3.82
N GLY A 180 -22.01 -8.75 -3.10
CA GLY A 180 -23.16 -8.56 -2.24
C GLY A 180 -24.51 -8.62 -2.99
N VAL A 181 -24.56 -8.07 -4.20
CA VAL A 181 -25.76 -8.13 -5.05
C VAL A 181 -25.95 -9.51 -5.68
N MET A 182 -24.88 -10.14 -6.15
CA MET A 182 -24.97 -11.36 -6.97
C MET A 182 -24.94 -12.67 -6.19
N CYS A 183 -24.52 -12.67 -4.93
CA CYS A 183 -24.31 -13.90 -4.15
C CYS A 183 -25.59 -14.73 -3.93
N TRP A 184 -26.77 -14.11 -3.96
CA TRP A 184 -28.06 -14.78 -3.88
C TRP A 184 -28.73 -15.03 -5.24
N SER A 185 -28.02 -14.82 -6.35
CA SER A 185 -28.56 -15.10 -7.67
C SER A 185 -28.96 -16.57 -7.80
N ARG A 186 -30.19 -16.79 -8.27
CA ARG A 186 -30.77 -18.14 -8.48
C ARG A 186 -30.06 -18.92 -9.58
N ASP A 187 -29.32 -18.23 -10.45
CA ASP A 187 -28.64 -18.83 -11.60
C ASP A 187 -27.23 -19.35 -11.28
N TRP A 188 -26.69 -19.03 -10.09
CA TRP A 188 -25.32 -19.38 -9.73
C TRP A 188 -25.23 -20.62 -8.82
N LEU A 189 -25.56 -20.51 -7.54
CA LEU A 189 -25.49 -21.61 -6.58
C LEU A 189 -26.84 -22.27 -6.36
N LEU A 190 -26.84 -23.58 -6.12
CA LEU A 190 -28.07 -24.31 -5.79
C LEU A 190 -28.57 -23.88 -4.40
N ASN A 191 -29.85 -23.54 -4.30
CA ASN A 191 -30.49 -23.07 -3.06
C ASN A 191 -29.79 -21.86 -2.40
N PRO A 192 -29.68 -20.71 -3.10
CA PRO A 192 -28.94 -19.56 -2.58
C PRO A 192 -29.51 -19.01 -1.27
N ASN A 193 -30.82 -19.15 -1.03
CA ASN A 193 -31.50 -18.67 0.18
C ASN A 193 -31.02 -19.32 1.48
N PHE A 194 -30.29 -20.43 1.41
CA PHE A 194 -29.72 -21.09 2.59
C PHE A 194 -28.28 -20.65 2.89
N ASN A 195 -27.78 -19.66 2.15
CA ASN A 195 -26.44 -19.13 2.30
C ASN A 195 -26.49 -17.71 2.88
N TYR A 196 -25.49 -17.38 3.68
CA TYR A 196 -25.28 -16.05 4.25
C TYR A 196 -23.84 -15.58 4.02
N LEU A 197 -23.65 -14.27 3.97
CA LEU A 197 -22.33 -13.65 3.90
C LEU A 197 -21.60 -13.91 5.21
N SER A 198 -20.44 -14.55 5.13
CA SER A 198 -19.69 -14.97 6.32
C SER A 198 -18.60 -13.95 6.67
N TRP A 199 -17.85 -14.24 7.71
CA TRP A 199 -16.99 -13.27 8.41
C TRP A 199 -15.91 -12.66 7.52
N SER A 200 -15.42 -13.38 6.51
CA SER A 200 -14.34 -12.86 5.69
C SER A 200 -14.81 -11.86 4.65
N TYR A 201 -16.07 -11.93 4.22
CA TYR A 201 -16.71 -10.84 3.48
C TYR A 201 -16.79 -9.56 4.34
N ALA A 202 -17.17 -9.68 5.62
CA ALA A 202 -17.20 -8.54 6.52
C ALA A 202 -15.80 -7.92 6.71
N PHE A 203 -14.74 -8.74 6.76
CA PHE A 203 -13.37 -8.24 6.79
C PHE A 203 -12.99 -7.47 5.51
N ALA A 204 -13.50 -7.83 4.33
CA ALA A 204 -13.30 -7.04 3.11
C ALA A 204 -13.88 -5.62 3.27
N VAL A 205 -15.10 -5.52 3.80
CA VAL A 205 -15.79 -4.23 4.03
C VAL A 205 -15.02 -3.37 5.03
N ILE A 206 -14.63 -3.97 6.16
CA ILE A 206 -13.86 -3.27 7.21
C ILE A 206 -12.51 -2.82 6.66
N ALA A 207 -11.80 -3.71 5.95
CA ALA A 207 -10.53 -3.38 5.32
C ALA A 207 -10.68 -2.21 4.33
N GLY A 208 -11.74 -2.20 3.51
CA GLY A 208 -12.05 -1.10 2.60
C GLY A 208 -12.20 0.25 3.32
N GLY A 209 -12.90 0.26 4.46
CA GLY A 209 -13.05 1.46 5.30
C GLY A 209 -11.72 1.95 5.89
N ILE A 210 -10.89 1.03 6.40
CA ILE A 210 -9.57 1.38 6.96
C ILE A 210 -8.62 1.85 5.84
N HIS A 211 -8.65 1.22 4.65
CA HIS A 211 -7.90 1.66 3.47
C HIS A 211 -8.32 3.06 3.02
N ALA A 212 -9.62 3.39 3.07
CA ALA A 212 -10.10 4.73 2.78
C ALA A 212 -9.53 5.76 3.77
N PHE A 213 -9.56 5.44 5.07
CA PHE A 213 -8.96 6.30 6.10
C PHE A 213 -7.45 6.47 5.89
N ALA A 214 -6.71 5.39 5.60
CA ALA A 214 -5.29 5.46 5.25
C ALA A 214 -5.05 6.35 4.02
N GLY A 215 -5.88 6.23 2.99
CA GLY A 215 -5.85 7.08 1.80
C GLY A 215 -5.98 8.56 2.13
N PHE A 216 -6.92 8.95 3.01
CA PHE A 216 -7.05 10.34 3.46
C PHE A 216 -5.82 10.85 4.21
N THR A 217 -5.22 10.04 5.09
CA THR A 217 -3.99 10.42 5.80
C THR A 217 -2.80 10.60 4.85
N LEU A 218 -2.68 9.76 3.83
CA LEU A 218 -1.65 9.87 2.79
C LEU A 218 -1.88 11.08 1.88
N LEU A 219 -3.14 11.42 1.60
CA LEU A 219 -3.48 12.63 0.84
C LEU A 219 -3.03 13.88 1.61
N HIS A 220 -3.32 13.95 2.91
CA HIS A 220 -2.87 15.03 3.78
C HIS A 220 -1.33 15.13 3.77
N GLU A 221 -0.63 14.01 3.95
CA GLU A 221 0.84 13.97 3.93
C GLU A 221 1.42 14.37 2.57
N THR A 222 0.73 14.07 1.47
CA THR A 222 1.12 14.50 0.12
C THR A 222 1.08 16.03 -0.01
N PHE A 223 0.02 16.67 0.52
CA PHE A 223 -0.07 18.13 0.53
C PHE A 223 1.00 18.77 1.40
N GLU A 224 1.24 18.23 2.59
CA GLU A 224 2.30 18.67 3.49
C GLU A 224 3.70 18.55 2.85
N ALA A 225 3.99 17.39 2.23
CA ALA A 225 5.25 17.17 1.53
C ALA A 225 5.44 18.14 0.35
N ARG A 226 4.36 18.50 -0.35
CA ARG A 226 4.39 19.50 -1.43
C ARG A 226 4.69 20.89 -0.91
N GLU A 227 4.09 21.28 0.22
CA GLU A 227 4.33 22.60 0.83
C GLU A 227 5.75 22.71 1.40
N ARG A 228 6.27 21.68 2.07
CA ARG A 228 7.68 21.61 2.51
C ARG A 228 8.66 21.85 1.35
N LYS A 229 8.39 21.23 0.20
CA LYS A 229 9.21 21.42 -1.01
C LYS A 229 9.11 22.84 -1.57
N ARG A 230 7.92 23.46 -1.53
CA ARG A 230 7.71 24.84 -1.96
C ARG A 230 8.48 25.82 -1.08
N GLN A 231 8.41 25.65 0.24
CA GLN A 231 9.15 26.47 1.20
C GLN A 231 10.66 26.35 1.01
N ALA A 232 11.18 25.13 0.86
CA ALA A 232 12.60 24.91 0.57
C ALA A 232 13.04 25.58 -0.74
N SER A 233 12.22 25.50 -1.80
CA SER A 233 12.51 26.18 -3.07
C SER A 233 12.52 27.70 -2.92
N ASN A 234 11.55 28.27 -2.19
CA ASN A 234 11.46 29.71 -1.98
C ASN A 234 12.67 30.25 -1.19
N LEU A 235 13.14 29.53 -0.16
CA LEU A 235 14.32 29.91 0.62
C LEU A 235 15.59 29.96 -0.24
N LEU A 236 15.76 29.01 -1.18
CA LEU A 236 16.89 29.01 -2.11
C LEU A 236 16.89 30.20 -3.08
N HIS A 237 15.72 30.76 -3.38
CA HIS A 237 15.60 31.97 -4.23
C HIS A 237 15.77 33.27 -3.44
N MET A 238 15.64 33.24 -2.11
CA MET A 238 15.79 34.42 -1.25
C MET A 238 17.22 34.67 -0.80
N ASP A 239 18.16 33.73 -1.00
CA ASP A 239 19.59 33.98 -0.78
C ASP A 239 20.09 34.95 -1.87
N PRO A 240 20.31 36.24 -1.55
CA PRO A 240 20.89 37.15 -2.52
C PRO A 240 22.31 36.66 -2.77
N GLN A 241 22.77 36.72 -4.02
CA GLN A 241 24.19 36.66 -4.33
C GLN A 241 24.96 37.60 -3.38
N GLY A 242 25.55 37.03 -2.33
CA GLY A 242 26.38 37.75 -1.39
C GLY A 242 27.61 38.24 -2.12
N HIS A 243 27.63 39.53 -2.45
CA HIS A 243 28.78 40.38 -2.70
C HIS A 243 30.04 39.70 -3.29
N ILE A 244 30.07 39.53 -4.61
CA ILE A 244 31.32 39.73 -5.38
C ILE A 244 31.31 41.18 -5.84
N GLY A 245 31.45 42.10 -4.88
CA GLY A 245 31.47 43.54 -5.09
C GLY A 245 32.86 44.10 -4.82
N MET A 246 33.63 44.28 -5.89
CA MET A 246 34.69 45.27 -6.10
C MET A 246 35.34 45.91 -4.85
N GLY A 247 36.50 45.38 -4.45
CA GLY A 247 37.50 46.11 -3.65
C GLY A 247 38.61 46.63 -4.54
N MET A 248 38.31 47.55 -5.47
CA MET A 248 39.34 48.28 -6.23
C MET A 248 39.84 49.45 -5.36
N GLY A 249 40.76 49.12 -4.45
CA GLY A 249 41.46 50.12 -3.64
C GLY A 249 42.48 50.87 -4.50
N MET A 250 42.09 52.03 -5.02
CA MET A 250 43.02 53.05 -5.51
C MET A 250 43.89 53.55 -4.36
N THR A 251 45.17 53.22 -4.37
CA THR A 251 46.19 53.89 -3.54
C THR A 251 46.65 55.15 -4.25
N SER A 252 46.13 56.30 -3.81
CA SER A 252 46.74 57.61 -4.10
C SER A 252 47.95 57.78 -3.16
N HIS A 253 49.15 57.90 -3.72
CA HIS A 253 50.34 58.37 -3.02
C HIS A 253 50.66 59.77 -3.55
N GLY A 254 50.38 60.79 -2.73
CA GLY A 254 50.96 62.12 -2.87
C GLY A 254 52.12 62.25 -1.89
N TYR A 255 53.29 62.62 -2.40
CA TYR A 255 54.40 63.16 -1.63
C TYR A 255 54.91 64.41 -2.34
N ILE A 256 54.99 65.50 -1.59
CA ILE A 256 55.96 66.60 -1.74
C ILE A 256 57.14 66.24 -0.83
#